data_AF-A0A956JM03-F1
#
_entry.id   AF-A0A956JM03-F1
#
_cell.length_a   1.000
_cell.length_b   1.000
_cell.length_c   1.000
_cell.angle_alpha   90.00
_cell.angle_beta   90.00
_cell.angle_gamma   90.00
#
_symmetry.space_group_name_H-M   'P 1'
#
loop_
_entity.id
_entity.type
_entity.pdbx_description
1 polymer ?
#
loop_
_entity_poly.entity_id
_entity_poly.type
_entity_poly.pdbx_seq_one_letter_code
_entity_poly.pdbx_strand_id
1 'polypeptide(L)'
;YEALYGVRPFAGATITELFAAVQAGAIRPPPPSAVATPKELRDHLHRGLAVDPDARWPSMAALVDALARLLDAGEERARDRRRGLRVRLGFITAAALLASTAIVREFVAPNAGRSTTAHQLRFNAVVLGLLALSAVISLRTLRRSRYDRRVFTFITTVVATMTANNLNFYLRGLPLEGALATDQVIVAGFFLVGSMLIERWFLFAIIPCCAGLALQATTTIPAYLAFELAMLSNLTFVAWKWWRHAASAQPQPQRRLFSLSGRGGEETRGRD
;
A
#
# COMPACT_ATOMS: atom_id res chain seq x y z
N TYR A 1 -27.44 12.68 -7.48
CA TYR A 1 -28.14 11.38 -7.43
C TYR A 1 -27.94 10.62 -8.73
N GLU A 2 -28.40 11.16 -9.86
CA GLU A 2 -28.25 10.51 -11.17
C GLU A 2 -26.81 10.23 -11.57
N ALA A 3 -25.89 11.19 -11.36
CA ALA A 3 -24.46 10.96 -11.58
C ALA A 3 -23.87 9.78 -10.79
N LEU A 4 -24.48 9.41 -9.65
CA LEU A 4 -24.00 8.34 -8.78
C LEU A 4 -24.63 6.99 -9.12
N TYR A 5 -25.91 6.98 -9.50
CA TYR A 5 -26.70 5.76 -9.66
C TYR A 5 -27.15 5.48 -11.09
N GLY A 6 -26.88 6.38 -12.03
CA GLY A 6 -27.30 6.28 -13.43
C GLY A 6 -28.82 6.41 -13.64
N VAL A 7 -29.57 6.77 -12.59
CA VAL A 7 -31.03 6.90 -12.62
C VAL A 7 -31.47 8.19 -11.93
N ARG A 8 -32.56 8.78 -12.42
CA ARG A 8 -33.18 9.95 -11.80
C ARG A 8 -33.72 9.61 -10.40
N PRO A 9 -33.67 10.57 -9.44
CA PRO A 9 -34.13 10.34 -8.07
C PRO A 9 -35.64 10.11 -7.96
N PHE A 10 -36.45 10.70 -8.84
CA PHE A 10 -37.90 10.53 -8.87
C PHE A 10 -38.34 9.92 -10.21
N ALA A 11 -39.34 9.05 -10.16
CA ALA A 11 -39.94 8.42 -11.34
C ALA A 11 -41.09 9.28 -11.90
N GLY A 12 -41.35 9.16 -13.20
CA GLY A 12 -42.48 9.81 -13.88
C GLY A 12 -42.22 9.93 -15.38
N ALA A 13 -43.15 9.44 -16.20
CA ALA A 13 -43.15 9.62 -17.64
C ALA A 13 -43.82 10.95 -18.04
N THR A 14 -44.70 11.47 -17.17
CA THR A 14 -45.40 12.74 -17.33
C THR A 14 -45.03 13.73 -16.21
N ILE A 15 -45.25 15.03 -16.46
CA ILE A 15 -45.02 16.08 -15.45
C ILE A 15 -45.86 15.83 -14.20
N THR A 16 -47.11 15.39 -14.36
CA THR A 16 -48.04 15.11 -13.25
C THR A 16 -47.52 13.98 -12.37
N GLU A 17 -47.06 12.88 -12.97
CA GLU A 17 -46.45 11.75 -12.24
C GLU A 17 -45.18 12.18 -11.49
N LEU A 18 -44.33 12.98 -12.14
CA LEU A 18 -43.11 13.49 -11.51
C LEU A 18 -43.43 14.37 -10.31
N PHE A 19 -44.43 15.26 -10.44
CA PHE A 19 -44.84 16.15 -9.36
C PHE A 19 -45.40 15.38 -8.16
N ALA A 20 -46.23 14.36 -8.42
CA ALA A 20 -46.75 13.47 -7.38
C ALA A 20 -45.61 12.71 -6.67
N ALA A 21 -44.63 12.19 -7.42
CA ALA A 21 -43.48 11.49 -6.84
C ALA A 21 -42.59 12.41 -5.98
N VAL A 22 -42.40 13.67 -6.40
CA VAL A 22 -41.64 14.66 -5.63
C VAL A 22 -42.38 15.03 -4.34
N GLN A 23 -43.69 15.29 -4.38
CA GLN A 23 -44.48 15.61 -3.19
C GLN A 23 -44.54 14.45 -2.20
N ALA A 24 -44.62 13.22 -2.69
CA ALA A 24 -44.60 12.02 -1.86
C ALA A 24 -43.21 11.71 -1.27
N GLY A 25 -42.15 12.42 -1.70
CA GLY A 25 -40.77 12.10 -1.31
C GLY A 25 -40.33 10.71 -1.77
N ALA A 26 -40.93 10.20 -2.86
CA ALA A 26 -40.76 8.83 -3.34
C ALA A 26 -39.44 8.68 -4.12
N ILE A 27 -38.32 8.79 -3.40
CA ILE A 27 -36.97 8.65 -3.97
C ILE A 27 -36.77 7.19 -4.40
N ARG A 28 -36.49 6.99 -5.69
CA ARG A 28 -36.24 5.67 -6.28
C ARG A 28 -34.99 5.05 -5.64
N PRO A 29 -35.03 3.79 -5.16
CA PRO A 29 -33.84 3.14 -4.63
C PRO A 29 -32.76 2.96 -5.71
N PRO A 30 -31.48 2.95 -5.35
CA PRO A 30 -30.41 2.68 -6.30
C PRO A 30 -30.56 1.27 -6.92
N PRO A 31 -30.20 1.09 -8.20
CA PRO A 31 -30.31 -0.22 -8.86
C PRO A 31 -29.38 -1.25 -8.20
N PRO A 32 -29.66 -2.56 -8.29
CA PRO A 32 -28.82 -3.61 -7.69
C PRO A 32 -27.37 -3.60 -8.21
N SER A 33 -27.17 -3.12 -9.45
CA SER A 33 -25.86 -2.96 -10.08
C SER A 33 -25.12 -1.68 -9.66
N ALA A 34 -25.74 -0.81 -8.85
CA ALA A 34 -25.14 0.44 -8.42
C ALA A 34 -23.88 0.21 -7.57
N VAL A 35 -22.93 1.12 -7.73
CA VAL A 35 -21.71 1.12 -6.93
C VAL A 35 -22.08 1.31 -5.45
N ALA A 36 -21.46 0.47 -4.59
CA ALA A 36 -21.62 0.57 -3.15
C ALA A 36 -21.21 1.96 -2.65
N THR A 37 -22.21 2.78 -2.32
CA THR A 37 -22.03 4.17 -1.91
C THR A 37 -21.91 4.26 -0.38
N PRO A 38 -20.99 5.05 0.19
CA PRO A 38 -20.94 5.30 1.63
C PRO A 38 -22.28 5.78 2.18
N LYS A 39 -22.67 5.29 3.38
CA LYS A 39 -23.94 5.67 4.02
C LYS A 39 -24.06 7.19 4.16
N GLU A 40 -23.01 7.83 4.69
CA GLU A 40 -22.97 9.28 4.91
C GLU A 40 -23.23 10.06 3.60
N LEU A 41 -22.66 9.62 2.47
CA LEU A 41 -22.88 10.26 1.17
C LEU A 41 -24.34 10.12 0.71
N ARG A 42 -24.95 8.95 0.94
CA ARG A 42 -26.38 8.77 0.67
C ARG A 42 -27.21 9.69 1.53
N ASP A 43 -26.94 9.75 2.83
CA ASP A 43 -27.71 10.56 3.78
C ASP A 43 -27.66 12.05 3.40
N HIS A 44 -26.50 12.56 2.97
CA HIS A 44 -26.35 13.95 2.50
C HIS A 44 -27.16 14.21 1.21
N LEU A 45 -27.16 13.26 0.26
CA LEU A 45 -27.94 13.36 -0.97
C LEU A 45 -29.44 13.28 -0.70
N HIS A 46 -29.89 12.37 0.17
CA HIS A 46 -31.29 12.22 0.55
C HIS A 46 -31.78 13.47 1.29
N ARG A 47 -30.96 14.06 2.16
CA ARG A 47 -31.27 15.36 2.79
C ARG A 47 -31.49 16.47 1.75
N GLY A 48 -30.64 16.54 0.71
CA GLY A 48 -30.83 17.50 -0.38
C GLY A 48 -32.09 17.27 -1.23
N LEU A 49 -32.67 16.07 -1.17
CA LEU A 49 -33.89 15.67 -1.88
C LEU A 49 -35.14 15.65 -0.98
N ALA A 50 -35.04 16.13 0.27
CA ALA A 50 -36.17 16.15 1.20
C ALA A 50 -37.35 16.96 0.64
N VAL A 51 -38.58 16.52 0.92
CA VAL A 51 -39.80 17.23 0.47
C VAL A 51 -39.87 18.60 1.13
N ASP A 52 -39.72 18.61 2.45
CA ASP A 52 -39.66 19.82 3.27
C ASP A 52 -38.39 20.64 2.94
N PRO A 53 -38.54 21.91 2.48
CA PRO A 53 -37.41 22.80 2.23
C PRO A 53 -36.52 23.03 3.45
N ASP A 54 -37.09 23.08 4.67
CA ASP A 54 -36.34 23.39 5.89
C ASP A 54 -35.47 22.19 6.34
N ALA A 55 -35.85 20.98 5.93
CA ALA A 55 -35.06 19.77 6.13
C ALA A 55 -33.85 19.67 5.18
N ARG A 56 -33.77 20.50 4.13
CA ARG A 56 -32.70 20.45 3.12
C ARG A 56 -31.40 21.08 3.63
N TRP A 57 -30.43 21.18 2.73
CA TRP A 57 -29.26 22.01 2.94
C TRP A 57 -29.66 23.48 2.79
N PRO A 58 -29.17 24.37 3.66
CA PRO A 58 -29.53 25.80 3.62
C PRO A 58 -29.06 26.49 2.34
N SER A 59 -28.06 25.92 1.66
CA SER A 59 -27.62 26.36 0.33
C SER A 59 -26.92 25.22 -0.41
N MET A 60 -26.77 25.38 -1.73
CA MET A 60 -25.95 24.47 -2.54
C MET A 60 -24.48 24.45 -2.07
N ALA A 61 -23.94 25.61 -1.67
CA ALA A 61 -22.58 25.72 -1.14
C ALA A 61 -22.40 24.87 0.12
N ALA A 62 -23.38 24.90 1.04
CA ALA A 62 -23.35 24.10 2.26
C ALA A 62 -23.33 22.58 1.97
N LEU A 63 -24.08 22.14 0.96
CA LEU A 63 -24.04 20.74 0.50
C LEU A 63 -22.67 20.39 -0.07
N VAL A 64 -22.11 21.22 -0.94
CA VAL A 64 -20.79 21.00 -1.56
C VAL A 64 -19.70 20.91 -0.49
N ASP A 65 -19.70 21.80 0.50
CA ASP A 65 -18.73 21.77 1.61
C ASP A 65 -18.85 20.51 2.46
N ALA A 66 -20.09 20.06 2.73
CA ALA A 66 -20.31 18.82 3.46
C ALA A 66 -19.81 17.60 2.69
N LEU A 67 -20.03 17.56 1.36
CA LEU A 67 -19.52 16.51 0.49
C LEU A 67 -17.99 16.54 0.38
N ALA A 68 -17.37 17.72 0.30
CA ALA A 68 -15.91 17.88 0.27
C ALA A 68 -15.26 17.31 1.53
N ARG A 69 -15.78 17.66 2.72
CA ARG A 69 -15.31 17.10 4.00
C ARG A 69 -15.42 15.58 4.07
N LEU A 70 -16.45 15.01 3.46
CA LEU A 70 -16.66 13.56 3.43
C LEU A 70 -15.63 12.86 2.54
N LEU A 71 -15.27 13.49 1.42
CA LEU A 71 -14.18 13.02 0.55
C LEU A 71 -12.84 13.09 1.28
N ASP A 72 -12.52 14.22 1.91
CA ASP A 72 -11.27 14.42 2.65
C ASP A 72 -11.11 13.41 3.79
N ALA A 73 -12.15 13.23 4.62
CA ALA A 73 -12.15 12.23 5.69
C ALA A 73 -12.04 10.78 5.15
N GLY A 74 -12.61 10.52 3.98
CA GLY A 74 -12.46 9.24 3.28
C GLY A 74 -11.02 8.98 2.84
N GLU A 75 -10.34 10.01 2.31
CA GLU A 75 -8.95 9.95 1.91
C GLU A 75 -8.00 9.81 3.11
N GLU A 76 -8.21 10.56 4.18
CA GLU A 76 -7.43 10.47 5.43
C GLU A 76 -7.47 9.05 6.01
N ARG A 77 -8.68 8.49 6.16
CA ARG A 77 -8.84 7.10 6.64
C ARG A 77 -8.15 6.09 5.71
N ALA A 78 -8.16 6.34 4.40
CA ALA A 78 -7.46 5.49 3.44
C ALA A 78 -5.92 5.64 3.54
N ARG A 79 -5.41 6.86 3.77
CA ARG A 79 -3.99 7.14 3.99
C ARG A 79 -3.50 6.49 5.28
N ASP A 80 -4.24 6.61 6.39
CA ASP A 80 -3.87 6.01 7.67
C ASP A 80 -3.87 4.48 7.61
N ARG A 81 -4.86 3.90 6.92
CA ARG A 81 -4.87 2.45 6.71
C ARG A 81 -3.70 1.96 5.86
N ARG A 82 -3.30 2.73 4.83
CA ARG A 82 -2.09 2.45 4.04
C ARG A 82 -0.83 2.61 4.89
N ARG A 83 -0.74 3.64 5.72
CA ARG A 83 0.36 3.85 6.68
C ARG A 83 0.49 2.68 7.64
N GLY A 84 -0.61 2.19 8.21
CA GLY A 84 -0.59 1.03 9.10
C GLY A 84 -0.04 -0.25 8.46
N LEU A 85 -0.43 -0.55 7.20
CA LEU A 85 0.14 -1.68 6.45
C LEU A 85 1.65 -1.49 6.22
N ARG A 86 2.06 -0.29 5.83
CA ARG A 86 3.45 0.07 5.55
C ARG A 86 4.34 -0.05 6.80
N VAL A 87 3.86 0.45 7.93
CA VAL A 87 4.53 0.33 9.24
C VAL A 87 4.66 -1.12 9.66
N ARG A 88 3.61 -1.93 9.51
CA ARG A 88 3.65 -3.37 9.84
C ARG A 88 4.63 -4.14 8.97
N LEU A 89 4.62 -3.90 7.66
CA LEU A 89 5.59 -4.51 6.75
C LEU A 89 7.01 -4.12 7.14
N GLY A 90 7.30 -2.82 7.34
CA GLY A 90 8.61 -2.37 7.78
C GLY A 90 9.05 -2.97 9.12
N PHE A 91 8.12 -3.15 10.07
CA PHE A 91 8.40 -3.79 11.35
C PHE A 91 8.69 -5.29 11.20
N ILE A 92 7.98 -5.99 10.33
CA ILE A 92 8.22 -7.42 10.06
C ILE A 92 9.58 -7.62 9.39
N THR A 93 9.94 -6.78 8.42
CA THR A 93 11.28 -6.85 7.80
C THR A 93 12.39 -6.44 8.77
N ALA A 94 12.16 -5.47 9.66
CA ALA A 94 13.13 -5.09 10.69
C ALA A 94 13.28 -6.17 11.80
N ALA A 95 12.18 -6.78 12.22
CA ALA A 95 12.18 -7.90 13.17
C ALA A 95 12.86 -9.14 12.57
N ALA A 96 12.70 -9.35 11.25
CA ALA A 96 13.38 -10.41 10.55
C ALA A 96 14.92 -10.27 10.63
N LEU A 97 15.40 -9.03 10.56
CA LEU A 97 16.83 -8.71 10.61
C LEU A 97 17.43 -8.77 12.02
N LEU A 98 16.68 -8.30 13.03
CA LEU A 98 17.13 -8.38 14.42
C LEU A 98 17.23 -9.84 14.89
N ALA A 99 16.35 -10.72 14.41
CA ALA A 99 16.41 -12.14 14.74
C ALA A 99 17.50 -12.89 13.96
N SER A 100 17.90 -12.46 12.77
CA SER A 100 19.06 -13.04 12.07
C SER A 100 20.38 -12.73 12.79
N THR A 101 20.49 -11.58 13.47
CA THR A 101 21.65 -11.31 14.37
C THR A 101 21.76 -12.26 15.56
N ALA A 102 20.66 -12.88 16.02
CA ALA A 102 20.72 -13.91 17.05
C ALA A 102 21.36 -15.21 16.52
N ILE A 103 21.18 -15.50 15.24
CA ILE A 103 21.78 -16.66 14.54
C ILE A 103 23.28 -16.43 14.32
N VAL A 104 23.69 -15.18 14.05
CA VAL A 104 25.11 -14.79 13.99
C VAL A 104 25.83 -15.05 15.32
N ARG A 105 25.16 -14.78 16.46
CA ARG A 105 25.73 -15.07 17.79
C ARG A 105 25.93 -16.56 18.04
N GLU A 106 25.04 -17.40 17.51
CA GLU A 106 25.22 -18.87 17.56
C GLU A 106 26.32 -19.38 16.62
N PHE A 107 26.58 -18.70 15.50
CA PHE A 107 27.68 -19.06 14.57
C PHE A 107 29.07 -18.73 15.09
N VAL A 108 29.21 -17.65 15.86
CA VAL A 108 30.47 -17.30 16.54
C VAL A 108 30.70 -18.24 17.75
N ALA A 109 29.66 -18.93 18.22
CA ALA A 109 29.79 -19.91 19.29
C ALA A 109 30.45 -21.22 18.76
N PRO A 110 31.39 -21.82 19.50
CA PRO A 110 32.24 -22.92 19.03
C PRO A 110 31.53 -24.27 18.72
N ASN A 111 30.20 -24.36 18.83
CA ASN A 111 29.41 -25.59 18.65
C ASN A 111 28.38 -25.50 17.50
N ALA A 112 28.67 -24.76 16.43
CA ALA A 112 27.77 -24.62 15.28
C ALA A 112 27.62 -25.95 14.50
N GLY A 113 26.52 -26.67 14.73
CA GLY A 113 26.17 -27.92 14.05
C GLY A 113 24.86 -27.82 13.23
N ARG A 114 24.21 -28.97 12.97
CA ARG A 114 22.89 -29.05 12.28
C ARG A 114 21.77 -28.24 12.96
N SER A 115 21.94 -27.83 14.21
CA SER A 115 21.02 -26.98 14.96
C SER A 115 20.83 -25.60 14.31
N THR A 116 21.86 -25.05 13.65
CA THR A 116 21.83 -23.66 13.17
C THR A 116 20.95 -23.48 11.95
N THR A 117 20.96 -24.43 11.01
CA THR A 117 20.03 -24.41 9.87
C THR A 117 18.57 -24.61 10.32
N ALA A 118 18.33 -25.39 11.37
CA ALA A 118 17.00 -25.54 11.96
C ALA A 118 16.50 -24.24 12.61
N HIS A 119 17.38 -23.46 13.25
CA HIS A 119 17.04 -22.12 13.75
C HIS A 119 16.69 -21.16 12.61
N GLN A 120 17.46 -21.16 11.52
CA GLN A 120 17.15 -20.36 10.32
C GLN A 120 15.78 -20.72 9.73
N LEU A 121 15.44 -22.02 9.69
CA LEU A 121 14.17 -22.49 9.14
C LEU A 121 12.97 -22.10 10.02
N ARG A 122 13.08 -22.27 11.35
CA ARG A 122 12.06 -21.83 12.32
C ARG A 122 11.82 -20.33 12.20
N PHE A 123 12.90 -19.56 12.08
CA PHE A 123 12.84 -18.12 11.95
C PHE A 123 12.11 -17.67 10.67
N ASN A 124 12.47 -18.24 9.51
CA ASN A 124 11.78 -17.96 8.25
C ASN A 124 10.28 -18.30 8.32
N ALA A 125 9.90 -19.38 9.02
CA ALA A 125 8.50 -19.73 9.25
C ALA A 125 7.77 -18.68 10.10
N VAL A 126 8.42 -18.11 11.12
CA VAL A 126 7.84 -16.99 11.92
C VAL A 126 7.62 -15.77 11.03
N VAL A 127 8.58 -15.40 10.18
CA VAL A 127 8.43 -14.24 9.27
C VAL A 127 7.26 -14.46 8.31
N LEU A 128 7.14 -15.65 7.72
CA LEU A 128 6.00 -16.00 6.87
C LEU A 128 4.68 -15.94 7.62
N GLY A 129 4.64 -16.42 8.88
CA GLY A 129 3.47 -16.32 9.75
C GLY A 129 3.07 -14.88 10.04
N LEU A 130 4.04 -14.01 10.33
CA LEU A 130 3.80 -12.57 10.55
C LEU A 130 3.34 -11.87 9.27
N LEU A 131 3.92 -12.21 8.12
CA LEU A 131 3.46 -11.71 6.82
C LEU A 131 2.02 -12.16 6.56
N ALA A 132 1.69 -13.43 6.78
CA ALA A 132 0.33 -13.96 6.62
C ALA A 132 -0.67 -13.24 7.55
N LEU A 133 -0.33 -13.04 8.82
CA LEU A 133 -1.13 -12.28 9.77
C LEU A 133 -1.32 -10.83 9.32
N SER A 134 -0.25 -10.17 8.88
CA SER A 134 -0.30 -8.81 8.32
C SER A 134 -1.20 -8.74 7.07
N ALA A 135 -1.16 -9.77 6.23
CA ALA A 135 -2.05 -9.91 5.07
C ALA A 135 -3.50 -9.95 5.53
N VAL A 136 -3.84 -10.84 6.49
CA VAL A 136 -5.21 -11.01 7.04
C VAL A 136 -5.73 -9.69 7.60
N ILE A 137 -4.97 -9.00 8.44
CA ILE A 137 -5.36 -7.73 9.04
C ILE A 137 -5.53 -6.64 7.97
N SER A 138 -4.80 -6.74 6.86
CA SER A 138 -4.73 -5.70 5.82
C SER A 138 -5.43 -6.07 4.51
N LEU A 139 -6.25 -7.13 4.49
CA LEU A 139 -6.93 -7.66 3.29
C LEU A 139 -7.71 -6.58 2.54
N ARG A 140 -8.41 -5.71 3.28
CA ARG A 140 -9.20 -4.61 2.69
C ARG A 140 -8.32 -3.56 2.00
N THR A 141 -7.10 -3.35 2.48
CA THR A 141 -6.13 -2.40 1.91
C THR A 141 -5.47 -3.01 0.67
N LEU A 142 -5.01 -4.26 0.78
CA LEU A 142 -4.37 -5.00 -0.31
C LEU A 142 -5.32 -5.20 -1.50
N ARG A 143 -6.62 -5.39 -1.26
CA ARG A 143 -7.62 -5.48 -2.34
C ARG A 143 -7.84 -4.17 -3.10
N ARG A 144 -7.64 -3.01 -2.46
CA ARG A 144 -7.90 -1.69 -3.07
C ARG A 144 -6.72 -1.16 -3.88
N SER A 145 -5.48 -1.48 -3.49
CA SER A 145 -4.28 -0.92 -4.09
C SER A 145 -3.48 -1.98 -4.82
N ARG A 146 -3.44 -1.90 -6.16
CA ARG A 146 -2.65 -2.82 -7.00
C ARG A 146 -1.16 -2.79 -6.63
N TYR A 147 -0.65 -1.60 -6.29
CA TYR A 147 0.74 -1.41 -5.87
C TYR A 147 1.03 -2.15 -4.56
N ASP A 148 0.23 -1.91 -3.51
CA ASP A 148 0.46 -2.53 -2.19
C ASP A 148 0.32 -4.06 -2.29
N ARG A 149 -0.58 -4.57 -3.13
CA ARG A 149 -0.68 -6.00 -3.43
C ARG A 149 0.58 -6.55 -4.07
N ARG A 150 1.13 -5.89 -5.11
CA ARG A 150 2.35 -6.32 -5.81
C ARG A 150 3.56 -6.36 -4.87
N VAL A 151 3.73 -5.32 -4.05
CA VAL A 151 4.82 -5.26 -3.06
C VAL A 151 4.69 -6.36 -2.02
N PHE A 152 3.48 -6.59 -1.50
CA PHE A 152 3.25 -7.65 -0.53
C PHE A 152 3.50 -9.04 -1.11
N THR A 153 2.98 -9.32 -2.32
CA THR A 153 3.25 -10.59 -3.01
C THR A 153 4.72 -10.76 -3.30
N PHE A 154 5.42 -9.70 -3.70
CA PHE A 154 6.86 -9.72 -3.95
C PHE A 154 7.64 -10.15 -2.71
N ILE A 155 7.44 -9.47 -1.58
CA ILE A 155 8.14 -9.77 -0.32
C ILE A 155 7.83 -11.19 0.15
N THR A 156 6.55 -11.59 0.09
CA THR A 156 6.13 -12.93 0.51
C THR A 156 6.78 -14.01 -0.36
N THR A 157 6.84 -13.81 -1.67
CA THR A 157 7.49 -14.74 -2.60
C THR A 157 8.99 -14.83 -2.36
N VAL A 158 9.67 -13.71 -2.11
CA VAL A 158 11.11 -13.70 -1.78
C VAL A 158 11.37 -14.55 -0.53
N VAL A 159 10.67 -14.27 0.57
CA VAL A 159 10.85 -14.98 1.84
C VAL A 159 10.49 -16.47 1.70
N ALA A 160 9.40 -16.80 1.00
CA ALA A 160 9.01 -18.18 0.75
C ALA A 160 10.07 -18.95 -0.05
N THR A 161 10.65 -18.31 -1.07
CA THR A 161 11.70 -18.92 -1.90
C THR A 161 12.98 -19.15 -1.11
N MET A 162 13.41 -18.18 -0.30
CA MET A 162 14.56 -18.36 0.62
C MET A 162 14.29 -19.48 1.63
N THR A 163 13.07 -19.58 2.14
CA THR A 163 12.68 -20.67 3.06
C THR A 163 12.79 -22.03 2.39
N ALA A 164 12.29 -22.14 1.15
CA ALA A 164 12.37 -23.36 0.37
C ALA A 164 13.81 -23.74 0.02
N ASN A 165 14.65 -22.77 -0.31
CA ASN A 165 16.08 -22.96 -0.55
C ASN A 165 16.79 -23.48 0.71
N ASN A 166 16.60 -22.81 1.85
CA ASN A 166 17.17 -23.25 3.13
C ASN A 166 16.67 -24.64 3.54
N LEU A 167 15.39 -24.97 3.31
CA LEU A 167 14.86 -26.32 3.53
C LEU A 167 15.56 -27.35 2.63
N ASN A 168 15.79 -27.02 1.36
CA ASN A 168 16.48 -27.90 0.42
C ASN A 168 17.90 -28.24 0.90
N PHE A 169 18.66 -27.22 1.31
CA PHE A 169 20.00 -27.39 1.87
C PHE A 169 19.99 -28.21 3.16
N TYR A 170 19.03 -27.94 4.06
CA TYR A 170 18.85 -28.71 5.30
C TYR A 170 18.61 -30.19 5.03
N LEU A 171 17.64 -30.52 4.16
CA LEU A 171 17.28 -31.90 3.83
C LEU A 171 18.42 -32.67 3.16
N ARG A 172 19.32 -31.97 2.46
CA ARG A 172 20.50 -32.56 1.80
C ARG A 172 21.76 -32.56 2.67
N GLY A 173 21.71 -31.99 3.87
CA GLY A 173 22.87 -31.87 4.75
C GLY A 173 24.00 -31.01 4.17
N LEU A 174 23.66 -30.08 3.28
CA LEU A 174 24.62 -29.17 2.64
C LEU A 174 25.01 -28.02 3.58
N PRO A 175 26.20 -27.41 3.40
CA PRO A 175 26.65 -26.31 4.26
C PRO A 175 25.77 -25.07 4.10
N LEU A 176 25.52 -24.36 5.21
CA LEU A 176 24.70 -23.15 5.23
C LEU A 176 25.29 -22.03 4.37
N GLU A 177 26.62 -21.97 4.24
CA GLU A 177 27.31 -20.96 3.43
C GLU A 177 26.81 -20.95 1.98
N GLY A 178 26.62 -22.13 1.40
CA GLY A 178 26.05 -22.27 0.05
C GLY A 178 24.59 -21.83 -0.03
N ALA A 179 23.80 -22.05 1.04
CA ALA A 179 22.41 -21.60 1.13
C ALA A 179 22.33 -20.06 1.17
N LEU A 180 23.23 -19.41 1.92
CA LEU A 180 23.28 -17.95 2.03
C LEU A 180 23.74 -17.28 0.73
N ALA A 181 24.75 -17.85 0.06
CA ALA A 181 25.20 -17.35 -1.24
C ALA A 181 24.08 -17.48 -2.30
N THR A 182 23.38 -18.61 -2.32
CA THR A 182 22.22 -18.80 -3.23
C THR A 182 21.06 -17.87 -2.88
N ASP A 183 20.79 -17.62 -1.60
CA ASP A 183 19.79 -16.65 -1.17
C ASP A 183 20.13 -15.22 -1.66
N GLN A 184 21.40 -14.80 -1.68
CA GLN A 184 21.79 -13.51 -2.25
C GLN A 184 21.49 -13.41 -3.75
N VAL A 185 21.76 -14.48 -4.50
CA VAL A 185 21.43 -14.54 -5.94
C VAL A 185 19.92 -14.50 -6.14
N ILE A 186 19.16 -15.24 -5.35
CA ILE A 186 17.69 -15.25 -5.38
C ILE A 186 17.16 -13.84 -5.13
N VAL A 187 17.60 -13.18 -4.05
CA VAL A 187 17.15 -11.82 -3.69
C VAL A 187 17.52 -10.81 -4.78
N ALA A 188 18.73 -10.87 -5.33
CA ALA A 188 19.15 -10.01 -6.45
C ALA A 188 18.26 -10.19 -7.69
N GLY A 189 17.97 -11.44 -8.07
CA GLY A 189 17.09 -11.76 -9.19
C GLY A 189 15.66 -11.26 -8.98
N PHE A 190 15.13 -11.40 -7.77
CA PHE A 190 13.84 -10.81 -7.42
C PHE A 190 13.87 -9.29 -7.52
N PHE A 191 14.88 -8.60 -6.98
CA PHE A 191 14.98 -7.14 -7.13
C PHE A 191 15.03 -6.70 -8.60
N LEU A 192 15.71 -7.45 -9.47
CA LEU A 192 15.72 -7.20 -10.91
C LEU A 192 14.31 -7.32 -11.51
N VAL A 193 13.59 -8.40 -11.24
CA VAL A 193 12.20 -8.58 -11.72
C VAL A 193 11.27 -7.52 -11.12
N GLY A 194 11.42 -7.23 -9.83
CA GLY A 194 10.68 -6.18 -9.11
C GLY A 194 10.90 -4.80 -9.72
N SER A 195 12.09 -4.54 -10.26
CA SER A 195 12.37 -3.28 -10.96
C SER A 195 11.57 -3.09 -12.24
N MET A 196 11.24 -4.19 -12.92
CA MET A 196 10.43 -4.20 -14.15
C MET A 196 8.92 -4.14 -13.83
N LEU A 197 8.49 -4.80 -12.75
CA LEU A 197 7.07 -4.99 -12.43
C LEU A 197 6.47 -3.99 -11.43
N ILE A 198 7.31 -3.38 -10.58
CA ILE A 198 6.90 -2.53 -9.45
C ILE A 198 7.47 -1.13 -9.58
N GLU A 199 8.77 -0.95 -9.30
CA GLU A 199 9.43 0.36 -9.35
C GLU A 199 10.91 0.24 -9.73
N ARG A 200 11.37 1.14 -10.61
CA ARG A 200 12.75 1.13 -11.16
C ARG A 200 13.85 1.23 -10.09
N TRP A 201 13.58 1.82 -8.93
CA TRP A 201 14.59 1.98 -7.88
C TRP A 201 15.00 0.65 -7.22
N PHE A 202 14.24 -0.44 -7.42
CA PHE A 202 14.62 -1.77 -6.94
C PHE A 202 15.98 -2.21 -7.49
N LEU A 203 16.43 -1.66 -8.63
CA LEU A 203 17.77 -1.91 -9.18
C LEU A 203 18.90 -1.59 -8.18
N PHE A 204 18.73 -0.57 -7.33
CA PHE A 204 19.75 -0.22 -6.35
C PHE A 204 19.92 -1.27 -5.25
N ALA A 205 18.87 -2.04 -4.95
CA ALA A 205 18.92 -3.12 -3.96
C ALA A 205 19.64 -4.39 -4.47
N ILE A 206 20.00 -4.42 -5.75
CA ILE A 206 20.87 -5.45 -6.34
C ILE A 206 22.31 -5.24 -5.88
N ILE A 207 22.75 -3.98 -5.73
CA ILE A 207 24.14 -3.62 -5.45
C ILE A 207 24.64 -4.27 -4.15
N PRO A 208 23.92 -4.20 -3.01
CA PRO A 208 24.37 -4.85 -1.78
C PRO A 208 24.42 -6.37 -1.89
N CYS A 209 23.52 -6.99 -2.67
CA CYS A 209 23.53 -8.44 -2.89
C CYS A 209 24.77 -8.88 -3.66
N CYS A 210 25.10 -8.19 -4.75
CA CYS A 210 26.30 -8.48 -5.55
C CYS A 210 27.58 -8.18 -4.76
N ALA A 211 27.61 -7.09 -4.00
CA ALA A 211 28.75 -6.75 -3.14
C ALA A 211 28.97 -7.80 -2.05
N GLY A 212 27.90 -8.27 -1.41
CA GLY A 212 27.95 -9.35 -0.42
C GLY A 212 28.52 -10.64 -1.02
N LEU A 213 28.07 -11.03 -2.22
CA LEU A 213 28.56 -12.22 -2.91
C LEU A 213 30.04 -12.09 -3.28
N ALA A 214 30.46 -10.92 -3.77
CA ALA A 214 31.87 -10.65 -4.09
C ALA A 214 32.76 -10.69 -2.84
N LEU A 215 32.29 -10.16 -1.71
CA LEU A 215 33.01 -10.24 -0.43
C LEU A 215 33.20 -11.70 0.01
N GLN A 216 32.17 -12.53 -0.13
CA GLN A 216 32.27 -13.97 0.15
C GLN A 216 33.30 -14.68 -0.75
N ALA A 217 33.44 -14.24 -2.00
CA ALA A 217 34.38 -14.83 -2.96
C ALA A 217 35.83 -14.35 -2.79
N THR A 218 36.06 -13.20 -2.15
CA THR A 218 37.37 -12.50 -2.17
C THR A 218 38.02 -12.30 -0.80
N THR A 219 37.27 -12.44 0.30
CA THR A 219 37.77 -12.14 1.66
C THR A 219 37.60 -13.32 2.63
N THR A 220 38.34 -13.28 3.74
CA THR A 220 38.19 -14.17 4.91
C THR A 220 36.95 -13.85 5.76
N ILE A 221 36.06 -12.96 5.31
CA ILE A 221 34.86 -12.60 6.06
C ILE A 221 33.89 -13.79 6.04
N PRO A 222 33.38 -14.23 7.20
CA PRO A 222 32.41 -15.30 7.26
C PRO A 222 31.16 -15.01 6.40
N ALA A 223 30.67 -16.01 5.68
CA ALA A 223 29.58 -15.84 4.71
C ALA A 223 28.31 -15.22 5.32
N TYR A 224 28.02 -15.53 6.59
CA TYR A 224 26.90 -14.95 7.32
C TYR A 224 27.02 -13.43 7.48
N LEU A 225 28.22 -12.90 7.69
CA LEU A 225 28.42 -11.47 7.97
C LEU A 225 28.28 -10.65 6.69
N ALA A 226 28.80 -11.18 5.58
CA ALA A 226 28.60 -10.61 4.25
C ALA A 226 27.11 -10.63 3.83
N PHE A 227 26.38 -11.71 4.18
CA PHE A 227 24.94 -11.80 3.96
C PHE A 227 24.16 -10.75 4.76
N GLU A 228 24.45 -10.62 6.04
CA GLU A 228 23.80 -9.66 6.95
C GLU A 228 23.99 -8.22 6.50
N LEU A 229 25.22 -7.83 6.18
CA LEU A 229 25.52 -6.47 5.71
C LEU A 229 24.75 -6.13 4.42
N ALA A 230 24.63 -7.09 3.50
CA ALA A 230 23.84 -6.91 2.28
C ALA A 230 22.34 -6.68 2.59
N MET A 231 21.76 -7.49 3.49
CA MET A 231 20.34 -7.39 3.85
C MET A 231 20.03 -6.11 4.66
N LEU A 232 20.90 -5.74 5.61
CA LEU A 232 20.82 -4.49 6.36
C LEU A 232 20.84 -3.27 5.44
N SER A 233 21.73 -3.27 4.46
CA SER A 233 21.84 -2.19 3.47
C SER A 233 20.56 -2.06 2.65
N ASN A 234 20.02 -3.19 2.17
CA ASN A 234 18.77 -3.22 1.41
C ASN A 234 17.59 -2.71 2.24
N LEU A 235 17.48 -3.13 3.50
CA LEU A 235 16.38 -2.70 4.37
C LEU A 235 16.45 -1.23 4.70
N THR A 236 17.65 -0.72 5.01
CA THR A 236 17.86 0.70 5.28
C THR A 236 17.46 1.52 4.06
N PHE A 237 17.85 1.08 2.87
CA PHE A 237 17.51 1.75 1.62
C PHE A 237 16.01 1.72 1.31
N VAL A 238 15.37 0.54 1.43
CA VAL A 238 13.92 0.37 1.25
C VAL A 238 13.16 1.23 2.25
N ALA A 239 13.53 1.19 3.54
CA ALA A 239 12.90 1.97 4.60
C ALA A 239 13.05 3.48 4.37
N TRP A 240 14.24 3.93 3.96
CA TRP A 240 14.49 5.33 3.64
C TRP A 240 13.66 5.82 2.45
N LYS A 241 13.62 5.05 1.36
CA LYS A 241 12.79 5.40 0.19
C LYS A 241 11.31 5.40 0.60
N TRP A 242 10.90 4.41 1.39
CA TRP A 242 9.54 4.31 1.86
C TRP A 242 9.12 5.53 2.68
N TRP A 243 9.97 5.96 3.61
CA TRP A 243 9.75 7.15 4.42
C TRP A 243 9.64 8.40 3.55
N ARG A 244 10.55 8.59 2.58
CA ARG A 244 10.46 9.70 1.62
C ARG A 244 9.17 9.68 0.81
N HIS A 245 8.71 8.51 0.38
CA HIS A 245 7.47 8.40 -0.37
C HIS A 245 6.22 8.68 0.49
N ALA A 246 6.28 8.34 1.79
CA ALA A 246 5.22 8.67 2.74
C ALA A 246 5.18 10.17 3.06
N ALA A 247 6.35 10.83 3.12
CA ALA A 247 6.47 12.27 3.34
C ALA A 247 5.96 13.09 2.15
N SER A 248 6.23 12.66 0.92
CA SER A 248 5.77 13.35 -0.29
C SER A 248 4.27 13.19 -0.60
N ALA A 249 3.58 12.29 0.10
CA ALA A 249 2.14 12.06 -0.05
C ALA A 249 1.27 12.98 0.83
N GLN A 250 1.86 13.96 1.53
CA GLN A 250 1.08 15.01 2.17
C GLN A 250 0.38 15.85 1.09
N PRO A 251 -0.93 16.14 1.26
CA PRO A 251 -1.64 16.95 0.29
C PRO A 251 -0.98 18.33 0.26
N GLN A 252 -0.44 18.70 -0.91
CA GLN A 252 -0.15 20.10 -1.17
C GLN A 252 -1.47 20.85 -0.98
N PRO A 253 -1.52 21.90 -0.14
CA PRO A 253 -2.72 22.71 -0.01
C PRO A 253 -3.08 23.19 -1.42
N GLN A 254 -4.31 22.95 -1.85
CA GLN A 254 -4.83 23.24 -3.19
C GLN A 254 -4.68 24.73 -3.52
N ARG A 255 -3.48 25.15 -3.91
CA ARG A 255 -3.21 26.40 -4.61
C ARG A 255 -3.29 26.08 -6.09
N ARG A 256 -4.48 26.25 -6.68
CA ARG A 256 -4.78 26.55 -8.10
C ARG A 256 -6.10 25.89 -8.50
N LEU A 257 -7.22 26.51 -8.13
CA LEU A 257 -8.47 26.38 -8.89
C LEU A 257 -9.30 27.67 -8.92
N PHE A 258 -8.82 28.77 -8.32
CA PHE A 258 -9.49 30.08 -8.35
C PHE A 258 -8.85 31.12 -9.29
N SER A 259 -7.88 30.76 -10.14
CA SER A 259 -7.20 31.75 -11.01
C SER A 259 -7.74 31.86 -12.44
N LEU A 260 -8.94 31.36 -12.74
CA LEU A 260 -9.52 31.46 -14.09
C LEU A 260 -10.91 32.09 -14.17
N SER A 261 -11.40 32.75 -13.10
CA SER A 261 -12.62 33.57 -13.17
C SER A 261 -12.34 35.10 -13.16
N GLY A 262 -11.10 35.52 -13.37
CA GLY A 262 -10.66 36.92 -13.25
C GLY A 262 -10.05 37.53 -14.52
N ARG A 263 -10.46 37.09 -15.72
CA ARG A 263 -10.12 37.76 -16.99
C ARG A 263 -11.37 37.84 -17.85
N GLY A 264 -12.28 38.72 -17.45
CA GLY A 264 -13.51 39.01 -18.18
C GLY A 264 -14.04 40.36 -17.74
N GLY A 265 -13.36 41.43 -18.16
CA GLY A 265 -13.79 42.79 -17.86
C GLY A 265 -12.63 43.78 -17.86
N GLU A 266 -12.18 44.18 -19.04
CA GLU A 266 -11.62 45.50 -19.34
C GLU A 266 -11.08 45.48 -20.77
N GLU A 267 -11.92 45.86 -21.75
CA GLU A 267 -11.51 46.62 -22.95
C GLU A 267 -12.74 46.94 -23.82
N THR A 268 -13.57 47.84 -23.32
CA THR A 268 -14.40 48.71 -24.17
C THR A 268 -14.33 50.13 -23.61
N ARG A 269 -13.29 50.87 -24.01
CA ARG A 269 -13.32 52.33 -23.96
C ARG A 269 -12.31 52.96 -24.92
N GLY A 270 -12.83 53.48 -26.02
CA GLY A 270 -12.39 54.74 -26.63
C GLY A 270 -11.16 54.71 -27.52
N ARG A 271 -11.38 54.85 -28.83
CA ARG A 271 -10.89 56.00 -29.61
C ARG A 271 -11.53 55.98 -31.00
N ASP A 272 -12.26 57.07 -31.26
CA ASP A 272 -12.27 57.90 -32.48
C ASP A 272 -11.67 57.31 -33.76
#